data_AF-A0A7H1J6W1-F1
#
_entry.id   AF-A0A7H1J6W1-F1
#
_cell.length_a   1.000
_cell.length_b   1.000
_cell.length_c   1.000
_cell.angle_alpha   90.00
_cell.angle_beta   90.00
_cell.angle_gamma   90.00
#
_symmetry.space_group_name_H-M   'P 1'
#
loop_
_entity.id
_entity.type
_entity.pdbx_description
1 polymer ?
#
loop_
_entity_poly.entity_id
_entity_poly.type
_entity_poly.pdbx_seq_one_letter_code
_entity_poly.pdbx_strand_id
1 'polypeptide(L)'
;MKNYNNLFFILVLLCSPLFAASKASINELNACRALVEFVDLKLDEFASHYTVEDMDLVHKGLSAYRDFLQNDVITPMLLNMYGGNTDQAKLMQNLFDRQKVTFFRHLNERYSERKLFTEYAAAINDCTAKARVRADVAKALNTSLNVMIKLARQS
;
A
#
# COMPACT_ATOMS: atom_id res chain seq x y z
N MET A 1 59.33 -3.01 39.04
CA MET A 1 60.27 -2.36 38.09
C MET A 1 59.81 -2.61 36.67
N LYS A 2 59.66 -1.53 35.90
CA LYS A 2 59.65 -1.36 34.42
C LYS A 2 58.58 -2.04 33.54
N ASN A 3 57.56 -1.22 33.22
CA ASN A 3 57.05 -0.80 31.91
C ASN A 3 57.40 -1.57 30.62
N TYR A 4 56.35 -1.89 29.86
CA TYR A 4 56.24 -1.73 28.40
C TYR A 4 54.79 -1.26 28.12
N ASN A 5 54.53 0.04 27.93
CA ASN A 5 54.42 0.78 26.67
C ASN A 5 53.63 0.09 25.53
N ASN A 6 52.42 0.64 25.30
CA ASN A 6 51.70 0.84 24.04
C ASN A 6 51.68 -0.29 22.98
N LEU A 7 50.50 -0.87 22.78
CA LEU A 7 49.96 -1.01 21.42
C LEU A 7 48.42 -0.90 21.44
N PHE A 8 47.93 0.26 21.02
CA PHE A 8 46.59 0.42 20.48
C PHE A 8 46.45 -0.49 19.26
N PHE A 9 45.39 -1.32 19.20
CA PHE A 9 44.59 -1.44 17.98
C PHE A 9 43.17 -1.86 18.35
N ILE A 10 42.31 -0.85 18.37
CA ILE A 10 40.86 -0.93 18.48
C ILE A 10 40.38 -1.70 17.25
N LEU A 11 40.00 -2.97 17.41
CA LEU A 11 39.19 -3.68 16.41
C LEU A 11 37.72 -3.58 16.84
N VAL A 12 37.19 -2.35 16.79
CA VAL A 12 35.73 -2.14 16.70
C VAL A 12 35.36 -2.65 15.33
N LEU A 13 34.97 -3.91 15.28
CA LEU A 13 34.22 -4.48 14.17
C LEU A 13 33.04 -3.56 13.95
N LEU A 14 33.14 -2.77 12.88
CA LEU A 14 32.06 -2.10 12.17
C LEU A 14 31.07 -3.18 11.74
N CYS A 15 30.27 -3.67 12.69
CA CYS A 15 28.97 -4.22 12.41
C CYS A 15 28.09 -3.00 12.09
N SER A 16 28.34 -2.39 10.93
CA SER A 16 27.37 -1.49 10.34
C SER A 16 26.14 -2.36 10.11
N PRO A 17 24.99 -2.12 10.77
CA PRO A 17 23.77 -2.65 10.22
C PRO A 17 23.69 -1.99 8.85
N LEU A 18 23.98 -2.76 7.80
CA LEU A 18 23.39 -2.49 6.51
C LEU A 18 21.91 -2.36 6.83
N PHE A 19 21.41 -1.13 6.86
CA PHE A 19 19.99 -0.85 6.87
C PHE A 19 19.47 -1.41 5.55
N ALA A 20 19.30 -2.73 5.51
CA ALA A 20 18.48 -3.39 4.53
C ALA A 20 17.10 -2.80 4.77
N ALA A 21 16.74 -1.80 3.97
CA ALA A 21 15.35 -1.37 3.87
C ALA A 21 14.57 -2.65 3.61
N SER A 22 13.82 -3.11 4.61
CA SER A 22 13.03 -4.33 4.48
C SER A 22 12.06 -4.07 3.35
N LYS A 23 12.21 -4.79 2.22
CA LYS A 23 11.21 -4.77 1.17
C LYS A 23 9.86 -5.07 1.83
N ALA A 24 8.85 -4.26 1.56
CA ALA A 24 7.52 -4.47 2.10
C ALA A 24 7.11 -5.93 1.86
N SER A 25 6.52 -6.56 2.88
CA SER A 25 6.07 -7.94 2.74
C SER A 25 4.91 -8.03 1.76
N ILE A 26 4.72 -9.20 1.15
CA ILE A 26 3.60 -9.44 0.24
C ILE A 26 2.25 -9.21 0.93
N ASN A 27 2.16 -9.50 2.23
CA ASN A 27 0.96 -9.28 3.04
C ASN A 27 0.65 -7.79 3.19
N GLU A 28 1.66 -6.95 3.41
CA GLU A 28 1.47 -5.50 3.49
C GLU A 28 1.05 -4.90 2.14
N LEU A 29 1.66 -5.36 1.05
CA LEU A 29 1.29 -4.93 -0.31
C LEU A 29 -0.14 -5.35 -0.65
N ASN A 30 -0.54 -6.57 -0.30
CA ASN A 30 -1.91 -7.03 -0.49
C ASN A 30 -2.90 -6.29 0.42
N ALA A 31 -2.53 -5.96 1.66
CA ALA A 31 -3.35 -5.12 2.53
C ALA A 31 -3.55 -3.72 1.93
N CYS A 32 -2.53 -3.15 1.30
CA CYS A 32 -2.63 -1.89 0.56
C CYS A 32 -3.57 -2.00 -0.64
N ARG A 33 -3.45 -3.07 -1.45
CA ARG A 33 -4.38 -3.33 -2.55
C ARG A 33 -5.82 -3.43 -2.05
N ALA A 34 -6.04 -4.20 -0.98
CA ALA A 34 -7.36 -4.38 -0.38
C ALA A 34 -7.92 -3.05 0.18
N LEU A 35 -7.10 -2.22 0.82
CA LEU A 35 -7.52 -0.90 1.30
C LEU A 35 -7.97 0.00 0.14
N VAL A 36 -7.18 0.07 -0.94
CA VAL A 36 -7.53 0.87 -2.11
C VAL A 36 -8.84 0.40 -2.73
N GLU A 37 -9.00 -0.91 -2.91
CA GLU A 37 -10.23 -1.49 -3.44
C GLU A 37 -11.44 -1.26 -2.52
N PHE A 38 -11.25 -1.37 -1.20
CA PHE A 38 -12.28 -1.06 -0.23
C PHE A 38 -12.76 0.38 -0.37
N VAL A 39 -11.84 1.35 -0.38
CA VAL A 39 -12.18 2.76 -0.49
C VAL A 39 -12.85 3.06 -1.82
N ASP A 40 -12.33 2.52 -2.92
CA ASP A 40 -12.90 2.68 -4.27
C ASP A 40 -14.38 2.25 -4.32
N LEU A 41 -14.70 1.07 -3.77
CA LEU A 41 -16.07 0.57 -3.69
C LEU A 41 -16.92 1.31 -2.66
N LYS A 42 -16.33 1.72 -1.54
CA LYS A 42 -17.05 2.40 -0.45
C LYS A 42 -17.60 3.74 -0.91
N LEU A 43 -16.87 4.42 -1.80
CA LEU A 43 -17.27 5.70 -2.37
C LEU A 43 -18.55 5.60 -3.20
N ASP A 44 -18.81 4.47 -3.86
CA ASP A 44 -20.04 4.26 -4.63
C ASP A 44 -21.30 4.35 -3.76
N GLU A 45 -21.20 3.99 -2.47
CA GLU A 45 -22.33 4.03 -1.52
C GLU A 45 -22.84 5.46 -1.24
N PHE A 46 -22.03 6.48 -1.53
CA PHE A 46 -22.35 7.88 -1.28
C PHE A 46 -21.88 8.83 -2.39
N ALA A 47 -21.67 8.31 -3.61
CA ALA A 47 -21.24 9.09 -4.76
C ALA A 47 -22.21 10.25 -5.09
N SER A 48 -23.50 10.11 -4.75
CA SER A 48 -24.51 11.17 -4.94
C SER A 48 -24.26 12.44 -4.13
N HIS A 49 -23.36 12.42 -3.14
CA HIS A 49 -22.96 13.62 -2.39
C HIS A 49 -21.94 14.48 -3.13
N TYR A 50 -21.35 13.98 -4.21
CA TYR A 50 -20.24 14.61 -4.92
C TYR A 50 -20.54 14.74 -6.41
N THR A 51 -19.72 15.52 -7.11
CA THR A 51 -19.86 15.67 -8.56
C THR A 51 -19.36 14.42 -9.28
N VAL A 52 -19.97 14.08 -10.41
CA VAL A 52 -19.52 12.95 -11.25
C VAL A 52 -18.07 13.13 -11.67
N GLU A 53 -17.66 14.37 -12.00
CA GLU A 53 -16.29 14.68 -12.38
C GLU A 53 -15.28 14.41 -11.24
N ASP A 54 -15.57 14.85 -10.01
CA ASP A 54 -14.69 14.56 -8.86
C ASP A 54 -14.63 13.05 -8.60
N MET A 55 -15.76 12.33 -8.71
CA MET A 55 -15.81 10.87 -8.52
C MET A 55 -15.01 10.12 -9.57
N ASP A 56 -15.15 10.48 -10.85
CA ASP A 56 -14.40 9.87 -11.95
C ASP A 56 -12.88 10.02 -11.77
N LEU A 57 -12.43 11.18 -11.30
CA LEU A 57 -11.02 11.43 -11.00
C LEU A 57 -10.51 10.53 -9.87
N VAL A 58 -11.31 10.35 -8.82
CA VAL A 58 -10.96 9.48 -7.68
C VAL A 58 -10.88 8.02 -8.14
N HIS A 59 -11.94 7.49 -8.76
CA HIS A 59 -11.98 6.10 -9.22
C HIS A 59 -10.83 5.79 -10.18
N LYS A 60 -10.53 6.70 -11.09
CA LYS A 60 -9.41 6.54 -12.04
C LYS A 60 -8.07 6.41 -11.32
N GLY A 61 -7.79 7.26 -10.33
CA GLY A 61 -6.52 7.22 -9.60
C GLY A 61 -6.40 5.98 -8.70
N LEU A 62 -7.48 5.63 -7.99
CA LEU A 62 -7.53 4.45 -7.13
C LEU A 62 -7.40 3.15 -7.95
N SER A 63 -8.15 3.03 -9.05
CA SER A 63 -8.06 1.87 -9.94
C SER A 63 -6.68 1.73 -10.57
N ALA A 64 -6.07 2.82 -11.06
CA ALA A 64 -4.72 2.78 -11.61
C ALA A 64 -3.69 2.28 -10.58
N TYR A 65 -3.82 2.71 -9.32
CA TYR A 65 -2.92 2.27 -8.26
C TYR A 65 -3.17 0.83 -7.80
N ARG A 66 -4.43 0.43 -7.68
CA ARG A 66 -4.82 -0.97 -7.40
C ARG A 66 -4.26 -1.92 -8.45
N ASP A 67 -4.40 -1.57 -9.72
CA ASP A 67 -3.97 -2.40 -10.84
C ASP A 67 -2.44 -2.46 -10.92
N PHE A 68 -1.75 -1.34 -10.64
CA PHE A 68 -0.30 -1.32 -10.47
C PHE A 68 0.15 -2.28 -9.34
N LEU A 69 -0.46 -2.20 -8.16
CA LEU A 69 -0.14 -3.09 -7.04
C LEU A 69 -0.33 -4.56 -7.44
N GLN A 70 -1.42 -4.90 -8.12
CA GLN A 70 -1.67 -6.29 -8.52
C GLN A 70 -0.70 -6.76 -9.60
N ASN A 71 -0.60 -6.04 -10.71
CA ASN A 71 0.02 -6.53 -11.94
C ASN A 71 1.53 -6.31 -11.98
N ASP A 72 1.98 -5.16 -11.46
CA ASP A 72 3.39 -4.76 -11.55
C ASP A 72 4.18 -5.13 -10.29
N VAL A 73 3.50 -5.43 -9.17
CA VAL A 73 4.14 -5.70 -7.87
C VAL A 73 3.79 -7.07 -7.29
N ILE A 74 2.52 -7.31 -6.95
CA ILE A 74 2.07 -8.51 -6.22
C ILE A 74 2.22 -9.77 -7.08
N THR A 75 1.73 -9.75 -8.31
CA THR A 75 1.77 -10.94 -9.20
C THR A 75 3.21 -11.38 -9.49
N PRO A 76 4.14 -10.49 -9.88
CA PRO A 76 5.54 -10.87 -10.07
C PRO A 76 6.20 -11.35 -8.77
N MET A 77 5.88 -10.72 -7.62
CA MET A 77 6.43 -11.11 -6.33
C MET A 77 5.97 -12.50 -5.91
N LEU A 78 4.67 -12.82 -6.06
CA LEU A 78 4.13 -14.16 -5.80
C LEU A 78 4.78 -15.21 -6.69
N LEU A 79 4.90 -14.94 -7.99
CA LEU A 79 5.54 -15.86 -8.93
C LEU A 79 6.99 -16.14 -8.53
N ASN A 80 7.73 -15.10 -8.15
CA ASN A 80 9.11 -15.24 -7.66
C ASN A 80 9.20 -16.01 -6.34
N MET A 81 8.28 -15.78 -5.39
CA MET A 81 8.23 -16.51 -4.11
C MET A 81 8.04 -18.03 -4.29
N TYR A 82 7.35 -18.44 -5.34
CA TYR A 82 7.10 -19.84 -5.67
C TYR A 82 7.99 -20.37 -6.81
N GLY A 83 9.11 -19.71 -7.09
CA GLY A 83 10.09 -20.18 -8.07
C GLY A 83 9.54 -20.34 -9.49
N GLY A 84 8.58 -19.50 -9.88
CA GLY A 84 7.91 -19.59 -11.19
C GLY A 84 6.70 -20.52 -11.23
N ASN A 85 6.33 -21.17 -10.12
CA ASN A 85 5.15 -22.03 -10.07
C ASN A 85 3.87 -21.19 -10.07
N THR A 86 3.22 -21.11 -11.25
CA THR A 86 2.00 -20.33 -11.47
C THR A 86 0.81 -20.83 -10.64
N ASP A 87 0.72 -22.14 -10.40
CA ASP A 87 -0.41 -22.72 -9.67
C ASP A 87 -0.34 -22.39 -8.18
N GLN A 88 0.85 -22.45 -7.58
CA GLN A 88 1.06 -22.05 -6.19
C GLN A 88 0.90 -20.53 -6.01
N ALA A 89 1.41 -19.73 -6.95
CA ALA A 89 1.20 -18.28 -6.94
C ALA A 89 -0.30 -17.94 -7.01
N LYS A 90 -1.05 -18.62 -7.88
CA LYS A 90 -2.50 -18.48 -8.01
C LYS A 90 -3.25 -18.93 -6.74
N LEU A 91 -2.79 -20.00 -6.10
CA LEU A 91 -3.36 -20.44 -4.82
C LEU A 91 -3.20 -19.36 -3.74
N MET A 92 -2.03 -18.74 -3.64
CA MET A 92 -1.80 -17.64 -2.69
C MET A 92 -2.63 -16.40 -3.04
N GLN A 93 -2.75 -16.04 -4.32
CA GLN A 93 -3.65 -14.96 -4.76
C GLN A 93 -5.10 -15.22 -4.33
N ASN A 94 -5.60 -16.46 -4.49
CA ASN A 94 -6.94 -16.83 -4.04
C ASN A 94 -7.10 -16.72 -2.52
N LEU A 95 -6.05 -17.03 -1.73
CA LEU A 95 -6.09 -16.84 -0.28
C LEU A 95 -6.21 -15.36 0.09
N PHE A 96 -5.47 -14.48 -0.58
CA PHE A 96 -5.61 -13.04 -0.41
C PHE A 96 -7.01 -12.53 -0.76
N ASP A 97 -7.57 -12.98 -1.87
CA ASP A 97 -8.91 -12.56 -2.28
C ASP A 97 -10.00 -13.06 -1.30
N ARG A 98 -9.80 -14.22 -0.66
CA ARG A 98 -10.68 -14.69 0.43
C ARG A 98 -10.51 -13.85 1.71
N GLN A 99 -9.28 -13.55 2.11
CA GLN A 99 -8.99 -12.74 3.30
C GLN A 99 -9.54 -11.32 3.18
N LYS A 100 -9.60 -10.78 1.95
CA LYS A 100 -10.17 -9.48 1.64
C LYS A 100 -11.60 -9.31 2.17
N VAL A 101 -12.43 -10.35 2.12
CA VAL A 101 -13.82 -10.29 2.61
C VAL A 101 -13.85 -9.94 4.11
N THR A 102 -13.02 -10.59 4.91
CA THR A 102 -12.90 -10.31 6.35
C THR A 102 -12.34 -8.91 6.59
N PHE A 103 -11.35 -8.49 5.79
CA PHE A 103 -10.79 -7.15 5.86
C PHE A 103 -11.83 -6.06 5.59
N PHE A 104 -12.65 -6.23 4.54
CA PHE A 104 -13.72 -5.30 4.17
C PHE A 104 -14.78 -5.21 5.27
N ARG A 105 -15.15 -6.34 5.87
CA ARG A 105 -16.08 -6.35 7.00
C ARG A 105 -15.58 -5.48 8.16
N HIS A 106 -14.32 -5.66 8.57
CA HIS A 106 -13.75 -4.87 9.67
C HIS A 106 -13.62 -3.38 9.34
N LEU A 107 -13.29 -3.04 8.10
CA LEU A 107 -13.28 -1.64 7.67
C LEU A 107 -14.69 -1.04 7.63
N ASN A 108 -15.70 -1.78 7.17
CA ASN A 108 -17.08 -1.32 7.22
C ASN A 108 -17.61 -1.13 8.65
N GLU A 109 -17.21 -1.99 9.60
CA GLU A 109 -17.54 -1.82 11.02
C GLU A 109 -16.91 -0.54 11.60
N ARG A 110 -15.66 -0.24 11.22
CA ARG A 110 -14.93 0.96 11.66
C ARG A 110 -15.45 2.24 11.00
N TYR A 111 -15.84 2.16 9.73
CA TYR A 111 -16.26 3.29 8.91
C TYR A 111 -17.71 3.12 8.44
N SER A 112 -18.63 3.24 9.40
CA SER A 112 -20.08 3.06 9.17
C SER A 112 -20.75 4.28 8.55
N GLU A 113 -20.14 5.47 8.67
CA GLU A 113 -20.68 6.69 8.08
C GLU A 113 -20.51 6.73 6.57
N ARG A 114 -21.52 7.26 5.87
CA ARG A 114 -21.56 7.40 4.42
C ARG A 114 -20.94 8.72 3.97
N LYS A 115 -19.64 8.89 4.25
CA LYS A 115 -18.87 10.07 3.87
C LYS A 115 -17.39 9.73 3.64
N LEU A 116 -16.68 10.64 3.00
CA LEU A 116 -15.25 10.52 2.79
C LEU A 116 -14.48 10.98 4.04
N PHE A 117 -13.60 10.11 4.53
CA PHE A 117 -12.68 10.43 5.64
C PHE A 117 -11.30 10.80 5.10
N THR A 118 -10.69 11.86 5.65
CA THR A 118 -9.30 12.24 5.29
C THR A 118 -8.29 11.10 5.53
N GLU A 119 -8.61 10.24 6.48
CA GLU A 119 -7.87 9.05 6.88
C GLU A 119 -7.79 8.01 5.75
N TYR A 120 -8.78 7.95 4.87
CA TYR A 120 -8.70 7.11 3.68
C TYR A 120 -7.56 7.55 2.77
N ALA A 121 -7.49 8.85 2.48
CA ALA A 121 -6.43 9.41 1.63
C ALA A 121 -5.06 9.25 2.29
N ALA A 122 -4.96 9.49 3.60
CA ALA A 122 -3.71 9.31 4.35
C ALA A 122 -3.22 7.85 4.32
N ALA A 123 -4.10 6.89 4.62
CA ALA A 123 -3.73 5.48 4.65
C ALA A 123 -3.33 4.93 3.26
N ILE A 124 -3.98 5.40 2.19
CA ILE A 124 -3.59 5.06 0.81
C ILE A 124 -2.25 5.72 0.44
N ASN A 125 -2.00 6.95 0.87
CA ASN A 125 -0.72 7.62 0.67
C ASN A 125 0.43 6.87 1.34
N ASP A 126 0.22 6.39 2.57
CA ASP A 126 1.22 5.58 3.30
C ASP A 126 1.58 4.29 2.56
N CYS A 127 0.62 3.72 1.81
CA CYS A 127 0.89 2.56 0.96
C CYS A 127 1.88 2.84 -0.17
N THR A 128 1.97 4.09 -0.66
CA THR A 128 2.91 4.45 -1.74
C THR A 128 4.37 4.33 -1.30
N ALA A 129 4.65 4.41 0.00
CA ALA A 129 6.00 4.21 0.54
C ALA A 129 6.45 2.73 0.48
N LYS A 130 5.52 1.79 0.27
CA LYS A 130 5.79 0.34 0.29
C LYS A 130 6.18 -0.23 -1.07
N ALA A 131 5.97 0.51 -2.15
CA ALA A 131 6.32 0.09 -3.51
C ALA A 131 6.88 1.28 -4.30
N ARG A 132 7.81 1.01 -5.23
CA ARG A 132 8.31 2.04 -6.15
C ARG A 132 7.27 2.29 -7.22
N VAL A 133 6.35 3.23 -6.97
CA VAL A 133 5.26 3.57 -7.88
C VAL A 133 5.79 4.22 -9.16
N ARG A 134 5.25 3.82 -10.32
CA ARG A 134 5.54 4.46 -11.61
C ARG A 134 5.03 5.91 -11.62
N ALA A 135 5.72 6.78 -12.35
CA ALA A 135 5.43 8.22 -12.35
C ALA A 135 4.00 8.56 -12.81
N ASP A 136 3.49 7.86 -13.81
CA ASP A 136 2.13 8.05 -14.33
C ASP A 136 1.06 7.61 -13.31
N VAL A 137 1.26 6.45 -12.67
CA VAL A 137 0.40 5.95 -11.60
C VAL A 137 0.43 6.86 -10.38
N ALA A 138 1.62 7.31 -9.97
CA ALA A 138 1.80 8.23 -8.85
C ALA A 138 1.10 9.57 -9.10
N LYS A 139 1.17 10.10 -10.32
CA LYS A 139 0.46 11.33 -10.70
C LYS A 139 -1.05 11.15 -10.61
N ALA A 140 -1.59 10.08 -11.19
CA ALA A 140 -3.03 9.79 -11.14
C ALA A 140 -3.52 9.60 -9.71
N LEU A 141 -2.77 8.87 -8.89
CA LEU A 141 -3.07 8.66 -7.49
C LEU A 141 -3.04 9.98 -6.70
N ASN A 142 -2.00 10.80 -6.86
CA ASN A 142 -1.91 12.10 -6.18
C ASN A 142 -3.07 13.03 -6.53
N THR A 143 -3.51 13.04 -7.79
CA THR A 143 -4.72 13.76 -8.19
C THR A 143 -5.94 13.25 -7.42
N SER A 144 -6.16 11.93 -7.40
CA SER A 144 -7.25 11.30 -6.64
C SER A 144 -7.20 11.64 -5.15
N LEU A 145 -6.04 11.50 -4.50
CA LEU A 145 -5.89 11.77 -3.07
C LEU A 145 -6.18 13.23 -2.72
N ASN A 146 -5.74 14.18 -3.56
CA ASN A 146 -6.06 15.60 -3.36
C ASN A 146 -7.56 15.88 -3.50
N VAL A 147 -8.24 15.24 -4.47
CA VAL A 147 -9.70 15.33 -4.61
C VAL A 147 -10.39 14.73 -3.39
N MET A 148 -9.99 13.54 -2.94
CA MET A 148 -10.52 12.91 -1.72
C MET A 148 -10.40 13.85 -0.51
N ILE A 149 -9.23 14.46 -0.28
CA ILE A 149 -9.02 15.40 0.83
C ILE A 149 -9.92 16.63 0.71
N LYS A 150 -10.09 17.17 -0.51
CA LYS A 150 -11.00 18.30 -0.79
C LYS A 150 -12.44 17.92 -0.44
N LEU A 151 -12.93 16.78 -0.93
CA LEU A 151 -14.29 16.31 -0.69
C LEU A 151 -14.55 16.00 0.79
N ALA A 152 -13.61 15.36 1.48
CA ALA A 152 -13.71 15.05 2.91
C ALA A 152 -13.86 16.31 3.80
N ARG A 153 -13.29 17.44 3.38
CA ARG A 153 -13.40 18.73 4.09
C ARG A 153 -14.71 19.45 3.83
N GLN A 154 -15.45 19.03 2.81
CA GLN A 154 -16.74 19.60 2.41
C GLN A 154 -17.92 18.81 2.95
N SER A 155 -17.71 17.55 3.32
CA SER A 155 -18.69 16.60 3.85
C SER A 155 -18.93 16.68 5.36
#